data_AF-A0A4R0MWL2-F1
#
_entry.id   AF-A0A4R0MWL2-F1
#
_cell.length_a   1.000
_cell.length_b   1.000
_cell.length_c   1.000
_cell.angle_alpha   90.00
_cell.angle_beta   90.00
_cell.angle_gamma   90.00
#
_symmetry.space_group_name_H-M   'P 1'
#
loop_
_entity.id
_entity.type
_entity.pdbx_description
1 polymer ?
#
loop_
_entity_poly.entity_id
_entity_poly.type
_entity_poly.pdbx_seq_one_letter_code
_entity_poly.pdbx_strand_id
1 'polypeptide(L)'
;MKICKQFIAIFLLVGILTNCFNYWILSSSYILNKQYISTVLCTNKDNHELHCEGKCFMDIKLKELDQKNKHDQDNLKRIIETVAPVTASLLAPVYELPIEIFAMNYLQKKPIKTSLSIFQPPKHA
;
A
#
# COMPACT_ATOMS: atom_id res chain seq x y z
N MET A 1 9.41 -26.35 9.00
CA MET A 1 8.38 -25.45 8.43
C MET A 1 8.74 -23.96 8.39
N LYS A 2 9.56 -23.40 9.30
CA LYS A 2 9.93 -21.96 9.24
C LYS A 2 10.76 -21.57 8.01
N ILE A 3 11.71 -22.42 7.62
CA ILE A 3 12.57 -22.23 6.43
C ILE A 3 11.74 -22.14 5.13
N CYS A 4 10.75 -23.01 4.95
CA CYS A 4 9.90 -23.02 3.75
C CYS A 4 9.11 -21.70 3.62
N LYS A 5 8.60 -21.17 4.74
CA LYS A 5 7.90 -19.87 4.75
C LYS A 5 8.84 -18.73 4.37
N GLN A 6 10.10 -18.77 4.81
CA GLN A 6 11.10 -17.78 4.44
C GLN A 6 11.46 -17.83 2.95
N PHE A 7 11.63 -19.02 2.37
CA PHE A 7 11.87 -19.16 0.94
C PHE A 7 10.70 -18.64 0.10
N ILE A 8 9.46 -18.96 0.50
CA ILE A 8 8.27 -18.44 -0.16
C ILE A 8 8.21 -16.91 -0.07
N ALA A 9 8.49 -16.34 1.10
CA ALA A 9 8.51 -14.89 1.30
C ALA A 9 9.59 -14.22 0.42
N ILE A 10 10.81 -14.77 0.37
CA ILE A 10 11.89 -14.27 -0.47
C ILE A 10 11.51 -14.35 -1.95
N PHE A 11 10.94 -15.47 -2.40
CA PHE A 11 10.49 -15.64 -3.78
C PHE A 11 9.43 -14.59 -4.18
N LEU A 12 8.44 -14.36 -3.32
CA LEU A 12 7.43 -13.34 -3.54
C LEU A 12 8.05 -11.93 -3.60
N LEU A 13 8.99 -11.63 -2.71
CA LEU A 13 9.68 -10.34 -2.69
C LEU A 13 10.49 -10.13 -3.98
N VAL A 14 11.24 -11.13 -4.42
CA VAL A 14 11.97 -11.09 -5.70
C VAL A 14 11.02 -10.94 -6.89
N GLY A 15 9.88 -11.63 -6.87
CA GLY A 15 8.84 -11.49 -7.90
C GLY A 15 8.30 -10.06 -7.99
N ILE A 16 8.07 -9.39 -6.86
CA ILE A 16 7.62 -7.99 -6.83
C ILE A 16 8.70 -7.07 -7.42
N LEU A 17 9.96 -7.22 -6.99
CA LEU A 17 11.09 -6.44 -7.50
C LEU A 17 11.30 -6.60 -9.02
N THR A 18 10.88 -7.73 -9.58
CA THR A 18 11.01 -8.01 -11.01
C THR A 18 10.28 -6.97 -11.88
N ASN A 19 9.17 -6.43 -11.37
CA ASN A 19 8.37 -5.40 -12.07
C ASN A 19 9.15 -4.09 -12.31
N CYS A 20 10.21 -3.82 -11.53
CA CYS A 20 11.02 -2.61 -11.67
C CYS A 20 12.05 -2.68 -12.81
N PHE A 21 12.33 -3.87 -13.37
CA PHE A 21 13.40 -4.01 -14.37
C PHE A 21 12.98 -3.66 -15.80
N ASN A 22 11.70 -3.39 -16.07
CA ASN A 22 11.22 -3.10 -17.43
C ASN A 22 12.01 -1.98 -18.13
N TYR A 23 12.28 -0.88 -17.42
CA TYR A 23 13.09 0.23 -17.95
C TYR A 23 14.54 -0.19 -18.23
N TRP A 24 15.15 -0.92 -17.29
CA TRP A 24 16.54 -1.40 -17.41
C TRP A 24 16.72 -2.37 -18.57
N ILE A 25 15.77 -3.28 -18.77
CA ILE A 25 15.76 -4.24 -19.88
C ILE A 25 15.65 -3.50 -21.22
N LEU A 26 14.75 -2.51 -21.32
CA LEU A 26 14.58 -1.71 -22.53
C LEU A 26 15.85 -0.91 -22.86
N SER A 27 16.42 -0.24 -21.86
CA SER A 27 17.65 0.55 -22.01
C SER A 27 18.85 -0.33 -22.40
N SER A 28 19.04 -1.47 -21.72
CA SER A 28 20.08 -2.44 -22.07
C SER A 28 19.93 -2.95 -23.51
N SER A 29 18.72 -3.32 -23.91
CA SER A 29 18.43 -3.80 -25.27
C SER A 29 18.74 -2.73 -26.32
N TYR A 30 18.46 -1.47 -26.02
CA TYR A 30 18.81 -0.34 -26.88
C TYR A 30 20.32 -0.16 -27.03
N ILE A 31 21.07 -0.20 -25.93
CA ILE A 31 22.52 -0.02 -25.94
C ILE A 31 23.20 -1.14 -26.73
N LEU A 32 22.82 -2.40 -26.48
CA LEU A 32 23.41 -3.56 -27.14
C LEU A 32 23.12 -3.61 -28.65
N ASN A 33 21.97 -3.09 -29.09
CA ASN A 33 21.54 -3.15 -30.49
C ASN A 33 21.44 -1.76 -31.15
N LYS A 34 22.15 -0.75 -30.61
CA LYS A 34 21.99 0.66 -31.03
C LYS A 34 22.12 0.85 -32.53
N GLN A 35 23.08 0.18 -33.17
CA GLN A 35 23.32 0.27 -34.62
C GLN A 35 22.14 -0.27 -35.44
N TYR A 36 21.58 -1.40 -35.05
CA TYR A 36 20.41 -1.98 -35.73
C TYR A 36 19.18 -1.08 -35.53
N ILE A 37 18.96 -0.60 -34.31
CA ILE A 37 17.82 0.25 -33.99
C ILE A 37 17.87 1.57 -34.76
N SER A 38 19.04 2.21 -34.84
CA SER A 38 19.19 3.49 -35.54
C SER A 38 19.04 3.36 -37.07
N THR A 39 19.42 2.22 -37.65
CA THR A 39 19.44 2.04 -39.11
C THR A 39 18.17 1.42 -39.68
N VAL A 40 17.48 0.56 -38.91
CA VAL A 40 16.33 -0.22 -39.36
C VAL A 40 15.02 0.19 -38.67
N LEU A 41 15.06 0.46 -37.36
CA LEU A 41 13.84 0.72 -36.56
C LEU A 41 13.54 2.20 -36.33
N CYS A 42 14.49 3.08 -36.62
CA CYS A 42 14.33 4.52 -36.44
C CYS A 42 13.38 5.11 -37.50
N THR A 43 12.24 5.63 -37.08
CA THR A 43 11.26 6.28 -37.98
C THR A 43 11.73 7.65 -38.48
N ASN A 44 12.61 8.32 -37.72
CA ASN A 44 13.12 9.66 -38.05
C ASN A 44 14.52 9.61 -38.69
N LYS A 45 14.88 8.51 -39.37
CA LYS A 45 16.21 8.31 -39.95
C LYS A 45 16.58 9.39 -40.98
N ASP A 46 15.59 9.90 -41.72
CA ASP A 46 15.82 10.88 -42.79
C ASP A 46 15.98 12.32 -42.26
N ASN A 47 15.60 12.57 -41.00
CA ASN A 47 15.70 13.88 -40.35
C ASN A 47 17.03 14.01 -39.60
N HIS A 48 18.11 14.25 -40.34
CA HIS A 48 19.48 14.36 -39.81
C HIS A 48 19.65 15.47 -38.76
N GLU A 49 18.87 16.56 -38.83
CA GLU A 49 18.95 17.67 -37.88
C GLU A 49 18.71 17.23 -36.43
N LEU A 50 17.89 16.19 -36.23
CA LEU A 50 17.44 15.76 -34.90
C LEU A 50 18.43 14.85 -34.16
N HIS A 51 19.52 14.37 -34.81
CA HIS A 51 20.50 13.46 -34.20
C HIS A 51 19.83 12.35 -33.36
N CYS A 52 18.80 11.73 -33.94
CA CYS A 52 17.88 10.86 -33.20
C CYS A 52 18.55 9.57 -32.71
N GLU A 53 19.43 8.97 -33.53
CA GLU A 53 20.17 7.75 -33.20
C GLU A 53 19.30 6.55 -32.73
N GLY A 54 18.03 6.52 -33.10
CA GLY A 54 17.08 5.49 -32.66
C GLY A 54 16.37 5.78 -31.34
N LYS A 55 16.54 6.97 -30.74
CA LYS A 55 15.82 7.40 -29.52
C LYS A 55 14.29 7.39 -29.69
N CYS A 56 13.79 7.71 -30.88
CA CYS A 56 12.35 7.67 -31.18
C CYS A 56 11.73 6.29 -30.93
N PHE A 57 12.45 5.20 -31.24
CA PHE A 57 12.00 3.84 -30.96
C PHE A 57 11.87 3.59 -29.45
N MET A 58 12.83 4.08 -28.66
CA MET A 58 12.80 3.97 -27.21
C MET A 58 11.61 4.73 -26.61
N ASP A 59 11.34 5.94 -27.12
CA ASP A 59 10.19 6.74 -26.68
C ASP A 59 8.85 6.07 -26.99
N ILE A 60 8.73 5.44 -28.16
CA ILE A 60 7.54 4.66 -28.53
C ILE A 60 7.36 3.48 -27.55
N LYS A 61 8.43 2.73 -27.28
CA LYS A 61 8.40 1.57 -26.38
C LYS A 61 8.08 1.97 -24.93
N LEU A 62 8.61 3.10 -24.46
CA LEU A 62 8.29 3.63 -23.14
C LEU A 62 6.81 4.01 -23.03
N LYS A 63 6.24 4.65 -24.05
CA LYS A 63 4.81 4.98 -24.09
C LYS A 63 3.94 3.71 -24.08
N GLU A 64 4.33 2.68 -24.83
CA GLU A 64 3.64 1.39 -24.86
C GLU A 64 3.64 0.72 -23.47
N LEU A 65 4.79 0.73 -22.79
CA LEU A 65 4.93 0.25 -21.40
C LEU A 65 4.02 1.02 -20.44
N ASP A 66 4.00 2.35 -20.51
CA ASP A 66 3.14 3.19 -19.66
C ASP A 66 1.66 2.95 -19.90
N GLN A 67 1.24 2.79 -21.17
CA GLN A 67 -0.14 2.48 -21.51
C GLN A 67 -0.55 1.11 -20.96
N LYS A 68 0.31 0.10 -21.10
CA LYS A 68 0.07 -1.23 -20.54
C LYS A 68 -0.06 -1.18 -19.02
N ASN A 69 0.84 -0.48 -18.33
CA ASN A 69 0.77 -0.32 -16.88
C ASN A 69 -0.52 0.34 -16.42
N LYS A 70 -0.98 1.39 -17.12
CA LYS A 70 -2.27 2.06 -16.84
C LYS A 70 -3.44 1.11 -17.04
N HIS A 71 -3.46 0.38 -18.15
CA HIS A 71 -4.48 -0.60 -18.43
C HIS A 71 -4.54 -1.69 -17.35
N ASP A 72 -3.39 -2.24 -16.95
CA ASP A 72 -3.32 -3.27 -15.92
C ASP A 72 -3.79 -2.72 -14.56
N GLN A 73 -3.42 -1.48 -14.23
CA GLN A 73 -3.89 -0.79 -13.02
C GLN A 73 -5.42 -0.60 -13.03
N ASP A 74 -6.01 -0.18 -14.13
CA ASP A 74 -7.45 0.02 -14.24
C ASP A 74 -8.22 -1.31 -14.22
N ASN A 75 -7.65 -2.38 -14.78
CA ASN A 75 -8.21 -3.73 -14.62
C ASN A 75 -8.20 -4.19 -13.17
N LEU A 76 -7.10 -3.98 -12.44
CA LEU A 76 -7.03 -4.29 -11.02
C LEU A 76 -8.07 -3.52 -10.21
N LYS A 77 -8.26 -2.22 -10.48
CA LYS A 77 -9.34 -1.42 -9.85
C LYS A 77 -10.71 -2.02 -10.10
N ARG A 78 -11.03 -2.39 -11.34
CA ARG A 78 -12.31 -3.03 -11.69
C ARG A 78 -12.52 -4.37 -10.98
N ILE A 79 -11.48 -5.18 -10.85
CA ILE A 79 -11.55 -6.45 -10.10
C ILE A 79 -11.83 -6.18 -8.62
N ILE A 80 -11.17 -5.19 -8.02
CA ILE A 80 -11.39 -4.83 -6.61
C ILE A 80 -12.82 -4.30 -6.41
N GLU A 81 -13.30 -3.43 -7.30
CA GLU A 81 -14.66 -2.86 -7.23
C GLU A 81 -15.76 -3.92 -7.43
N THR A 82 -15.53 -4.93 -8.28
CA THR A 82 -16.49 -6.02 -8.49
C THR A 82 -16.51 -7.05 -7.36
N VAL A 83 -15.44 -7.15 -6.57
CA VAL A 83 -15.32 -8.05 -5.42
C VAL A 83 -15.66 -7.35 -4.10
N ALA A 84 -15.63 -6.02 -4.06
CA ALA A 84 -15.98 -5.25 -2.87
C ALA A 84 -17.47 -5.44 -2.51
N PRO A 85 -17.80 -5.80 -1.26
CA PRO A 85 -19.19 -5.91 -0.85
C PRO A 85 -19.85 -4.53 -0.94
N VAL A 86 -20.96 -4.45 -1.68
CA VAL A 86 -21.79 -3.24 -1.85
C VAL A 86 -22.22 -2.65 -0.50
N THR A 87 -22.27 -3.48 0.55
CA THR A 87 -22.51 -3.09 1.94
C THR A 87 -21.41 -3.61 2.85
N ALA A 88 -20.41 -2.78 3.15
CA ALA A 88 -19.51 -3.06 4.26
C ALA A 88 -20.28 -2.82 5.57
N SER A 89 -20.45 -3.87 6.39
CA SER A 89 -20.98 -3.70 7.74
C SER A 89 -19.93 -2.97 8.58
N LEU A 90 -20.15 -1.66 8.78
CA LEU A 90 -19.24 -0.79 9.56
C LEU A 90 -19.37 -1.00 11.07
N LEU A 91 -20.26 -1.89 11.50
CA LEU A 91 -20.41 -2.24 12.90
C LEU A 91 -19.20 -3.07 13.33
N ALA A 92 -18.32 -2.45 14.11
CA ALA A 92 -17.28 -3.19 14.82
C ALA A 92 -17.94 -4.30 15.65
N PRO A 93 -17.34 -5.50 15.72
CA PRO A 93 -17.86 -6.53 16.60
C PRO A 93 -17.84 -6.00 18.03
N VAL A 94 -19.02 -5.81 18.62
CA VAL A 94 -19.15 -5.49 20.03
C VAL A 94 -18.75 -6.76 20.79
N TYR A 95 -17.53 -6.78 21.28
CA TYR A 95 -17.10 -7.79 22.22
C TYR A 95 -17.61 -7.40 23.60
N GLU A 96 -18.51 -8.21 24.15
CA GLU A 96 -18.83 -8.12 25.57
C GLU A 96 -17.60 -8.56 26.36
N LEU A 97 -16.91 -7.59 26.95
CA LEU A 97 -15.87 -7.86 27.93
C LEU A 97 -16.56 -8.34 29.21
N PRO A 98 -16.32 -9.59 29.67
CA PRO A 98 -16.77 -9.99 30.98
C PRO A 98 -15.98 -9.19 32.02
N ILE A 99 -16.59 -8.12 32.52
CA ILE A 99 -16.05 -7.37 33.65
C ILE A 99 -16.47 -8.12 34.90
N GLU A 100 -15.54 -8.86 35.50
CA GLU A 100 -15.73 -9.32 36.86
C GLU A 100 -15.65 -8.11 37.80
N ILE A 101 -16.81 -7.64 38.24
CA ILE A 101 -16.91 -6.58 39.24
C ILE A 101 -16.50 -7.17 40.58
N PHE A 102 -15.22 -7.04 40.94
CA PHE A 102 -14.76 -7.39 42.27
C PHE A 102 -15.19 -6.29 43.25
N ALA A 103 -16.22 -6.56 44.05
CA ALA A 103 -16.59 -5.68 45.16
C ALA A 103 -15.48 -5.75 46.22
N MET A 104 -14.63 -4.72 46.29
CA MET A 104 -13.57 -4.68 47.29
C MET A 104 -14.17 -4.60 48.71
N ASN A 105 -13.84 -5.58 49.55
CA ASN A 105 -14.39 -5.74 50.91
C ASN A 105 -14.20 -4.53 51.83
N TYR A 106 -13.29 -3.61 51.52
CA TYR A 106 -13.07 -2.41 52.33
C TYR A 106 -14.14 -1.32 52.12
N LEU A 107 -14.88 -1.34 51.01
CA LEU A 107 -16.00 -0.41 50.76
C LEU A 107 -17.32 -0.88 51.36
N GLN A 108 -17.41 -2.11 51.86
CA GLN A 108 -18.62 -2.68 52.45
C GLN A 108 -18.79 -2.37 53.95
N LYS A 109 -17.96 -1.51 54.54
CA LYS A 109 -18.16 -1.08 55.92
C LYS A 109 -19.30 -0.05 55.95
N LYS A 110 -20.38 -0.38 56.67
CA LYS A 110 -21.37 0.63 57.08
C LYS A 110 -20.62 1.80 57.74
N PRO A 111 -20.92 3.06 57.37
CA PRO A 111 -20.24 4.21 57.96
C PRO A 111 -20.44 4.18 59.48
N ILE A 112 -19.34 4.20 60.22
CA ILE A 112 -19.35 4.06 61.69
C ILE A 112 -19.99 5.29 62.35
N LYS A 113 -19.97 6.45 61.68
CA LYS A 113 -20.65 7.70 62.06
C LYS A 113 -20.64 8.69 60.90
N THR A 114 -21.68 9.52 60.79
CA THR A 114 -21.69 10.68 59.88
C THR A 114 -20.82 11.79 60.48
N SER A 115 -19.65 12.06 59.87
CA SER A 115 -18.83 13.22 60.23
C SER A 115 -19.41 14.50 59.61
N LEU A 116 -20.52 14.98 60.18
CA LEU A 116 -21.14 16.25 59.80
C LEU A 116 -20.35 17.46 60.33
N SER A 117 -19.36 17.23 61.19
CA SER A 117 -18.55 18.30 61.79
C SER A 117 -17.48 18.84 60.85
N ILE A 118 -17.02 18.07 59.86
CA ILE A 118 -15.94 18.48 58.95
C ILE A 118 -16.48 19.31 57.77
N PHE A 119 -17.73 19.07 57.37
CA PHE A 119 -18.40 19.84 56.32
C PHE A 119 -19.26 20.94 56.93
N GLN A 120 -18.62 22.00 57.41
CA GLN A 120 -19.30 23.25 57.71
C GLN A 120 -18.94 24.25 56.61
N PRO A 121 -19.88 24.63 55.73
CA PRO A 121 -19.63 25.67 54.74
C PRO A 121 -19.33 26.99 55.46
N PRO A 122 -18.46 27.85 54.89
CA PRO A 122 -18.16 29.15 55.48
C PRO A 122 -19.43 29.99 55.59
N LYS A 123 -19.66 30.59 56.75
CA LYS A 123 -20.76 31.53 56.95
C LYS A 123 -20.45 32.78 56.13
N HIS A 124 -21.25 33.05 55.10
CA HIS A 124 -21.18 34.29 54.35
C HIS A 124 -21.40 35.47 55.32
N ALA A 125 -20.41 36.36 55.38
CA ALA A 125 -20.50 37.68 56.01
C ALA A 125 -20.88 38.72 54.95
#